data_AF-A0A661HJG9-F1
#
_entry.id   AF-A0A661HJG9-F1
#
_cell.length_a   1.000
_cell.length_b   1.000
_cell.length_c   1.000
_cell.angle_alpha   90.00
_cell.angle_beta   90.00
_cell.angle_gamma   90.00
#
_symmetry.space_group_name_H-M   'P 1'
#
loop_
_entity.id
_entity.type
_entity.pdbx_description
1 polymer ?
#
loop_
_entity_poly.entity_id
_entity_poly.type
_entity_poly.pdbx_seq_one_letter_code
_entity_poly.pdbx_strand_id
1 'polypeptide(L)'
;MKKKYLFLGIFFYVCSVFYLAATTPISPHEAKIFYTSEDIIATFLHWGNALVGGFLGLRIFFIFLGFITIALFYELSKRYFNKKEDAYLSTVIFMFLPGILTASTLANVAILVLPLVLFFVLMYEKRSFWILPFVMLALFFIHEASIIFFVALFIYALVYKDKKLGIFSLAFLIAFVYLAKGIE
;
A
#
# COMPACT_ATOMS: atom_id res chain seq x y z
N MET A 1 9.55 -21.46 10.28
CA MET A 1 10.53 -20.57 10.94
C MET A 1 10.09 -20.24 12.37
N LYS A 2 10.98 -20.21 13.37
CA LYS A 2 10.62 -19.83 14.77
C LYS A 2 10.32 -18.32 14.87
N LYS A 3 9.47 -17.92 15.83
CA LYS A 3 9.10 -16.50 16.10
C LYS A 3 10.33 -15.58 16.28
N LYS A 4 11.42 -16.08 16.86
CA LYS A 4 12.68 -15.34 17.05
C LYS A 4 13.25 -14.80 15.72
N TYR A 5 13.14 -15.56 14.64
CA TYR A 5 13.66 -15.13 13.34
C TYR A 5 12.78 -14.06 12.67
N LEU A 6 11.46 -14.05 12.94
CA LEU A 6 10.61 -12.95 12.51
C LEU A 6 11.05 -11.64 13.18
N PHE A 7 11.27 -11.64 14.49
CA PHE A 7 11.75 -10.45 15.20
C PHE A 7 13.12 -9.99 14.70
N LEU A 8 14.02 -10.94 14.42
CA LEU A 8 15.30 -10.62 13.81
C LEU A 8 15.13 -10.02 12.40
N GLY A 9 14.24 -10.57 11.59
CA GLY A 9 13.91 -10.04 10.27
C GLY A 9 13.31 -8.63 10.33
N ILE A 10 12.41 -8.36 11.27
CA ILE A 10 11.85 -7.02 11.52
C ILE A 10 12.97 -6.05 11.93
N PHE A 11 13.86 -6.45 12.83
CA PHE A 11 14.99 -5.62 13.25
C PHE A 11 15.87 -5.22 12.05
N PHE A 12 16.28 -6.20 11.24
CA PHE A 12 17.05 -5.91 10.03
C PHE A 12 16.27 -5.05 9.03
N TYR A 13 14.98 -5.32 8.83
CA TYR A 13 14.14 -4.52 7.94
C TYR A 13 14.07 -3.05 8.38
N VAL A 14 13.83 -2.80 9.67
CA VAL A 14 13.82 -1.44 10.24
C VAL A 14 15.17 -0.76 9.98
N CYS A 15 16.29 -1.41 10.32
CA CYS A 15 17.62 -0.87 10.08
C CYS A 15 17.85 -0.56 8.59
N SER A 16 17.48 -1.48 7.69
CA SER A 16 17.61 -1.30 6.25
C SER A 16 16.78 -0.12 5.73
N VAL A 17 15.52 -0.01 6.13
CA VAL A 17 14.63 1.07 5.68
C VAL A 17 15.15 2.43 6.13
N PHE A 18 15.50 2.58 7.42
CA PHE A 18 16.03 3.85 7.91
C PHE A 18 17.39 4.19 7.30
N TYR A 19 18.28 3.21 7.16
CA TYR A 19 19.57 3.40 6.50
C TYR A 19 19.41 3.86 5.05
N LEU A 20 18.57 3.17 4.27
CA LEU A 20 18.30 3.53 2.88
C LEU A 20 17.62 4.89 2.78
N ALA A 21 16.62 5.18 3.62
CA ALA A 21 15.92 6.45 3.58
C ALA A 21 16.83 7.64 3.93
N ALA A 22 17.83 7.44 4.82
CA ALA A 22 18.78 8.48 5.22
C ALA A 22 19.93 8.68 4.21
N THR A 23 20.39 7.61 3.56
CA THR A 23 21.57 7.65 2.67
C THR A 23 21.23 7.85 1.20
N THR A 24 20.01 7.48 0.78
CA THR A 24 19.60 7.58 -0.63
C THR A 24 19.29 9.05 -0.97
N PRO A 25 19.98 9.66 -1.95
CA PRO A 25 19.67 11.02 -2.39
C PRO A 25 18.22 11.15 -2.89
N ILE A 26 17.74 12.39 -2.97
CA ILE A 26 16.43 12.68 -3.55
C ILE A 26 16.48 12.33 -5.04
N SER A 27 15.58 11.43 -5.46
CA SER A 27 15.47 11.08 -6.87
C SER A 27 14.84 12.21 -7.69
N PRO A 28 15.11 12.30 -9.01
CA PRO A 28 14.43 13.28 -9.88
C PRO A 28 12.90 13.21 -9.80
N HIS A 29 12.35 12.00 -9.59
CA HIS A 29 10.92 11.78 -9.39
C HIS A 29 10.41 12.42 -8.09
N GLU A 30 11.08 12.18 -6.96
CA GLU A 30 10.71 12.79 -5.67
C GLU A 30 10.85 14.32 -5.71
N ALA A 31 11.91 14.84 -6.35
CA ALA A 31 12.10 16.27 -6.52
C ALA A 31 10.98 16.91 -7.34
N LYS A 32 10.59 16.27 -8.46
CA LYS A 32 9.46 16.74 -9.29
C LYS A 32 8.17 16.82 -8.48
N ILE A 33 7.88 15.79 -7.69
CA ILE A 33 6.68 15.77 -6.85
C ILE A 33 6.75 16.88 -5.79
N PHE A 34 7.89 17.04 -5.13
CA PHE A 34 8.05 18.03 -4.06
C PHE A 34 7.94 19.49 -4.54
N TYR A 35 8.41 19.81 -5.75
CA TYR A 35 8.46 21.19 -6.22
C TYR A 35 7.34 21.57 -7.19
N THR A 36 6.62 20.61 -7.77
CA THR A 36 5.70 20.89 -8.89
C THR A 36 4.34 20.22 -8.76
N SER A 37 4.20 19.14 -7.98
CA SER A 37 2.91 18.46 -7.82
C SER A 37 2.11 19.03 -6.65
N GLU A 38 0.78 19.04 -6.79
CA GLU A 38 -0.16 19.36 -5.69
C GLU A 38 -0.87 18.11 -5.15
N ASP A 39 -0.38 16.93 -5.52
CA ASP A 39 -0.98 15.65 -5.15
C ASP A 39 -0.83 15.34 -3.65
N ILE A 40 -1.58 14.34 -3.19
CA ILE A 40 -1.51 13.86 -1.79
C ILE A 40 -0.09 13.45 -1.37
N ILE A 41 0.72 12.98 -2.33
CA ILE A 41 2.13 12.60 -2.11
C ILE A 41 2.97 13.83 -1.78
N ALA A 42 2.79 14.93 -2.53
CA ALA A 42 3.47 16.20 -2.29
C ALA A 42 3.11 16.76 -0.92
N THR A 43 1.82 16.69 -0.55
CA THR A 43 1.35 17.07 0.78
C THR A 43 2.08 16.31 1.89
N PHE A 44 2.20 14.98 1.76
CA PHE A 44 2.92 14.16 2.74
C PHE A 44 4.42 14.47 2.80
N LEU A 45 5.05 14.73 1.65
CA LEU A 45 6.45 15.15 1.58
C LEU A 45 6.67 16.49 2.31
N HIS A 46 5.83 17.49 2.07
CA HIS A 46 5.94 18.80 2.72
C HIS A 46 5.72 18.71 4.22
N TRP A 47 4.70 17.97 4.67
CA TRP A 47 4.47 17.74 6.10
C TRP A 47 5.63 17.00 6.74
N GLY A 48 6.17 15.97 6.09
CA GLY A 48 7.29 15.21 6.61
C GLY A 48 8.55 16.06 6.72
N ASN A 49 8.83 16.88 5.71
CA ASN A 49 9.92 17.85 5.73
C ASN A 49 9.74 18.91 6.83
N ALA A 50 8.53 19.40 7.06
CA ALA A 50 8.26 20.37 8.12
C ALA A 50 8.43 19.78 9.53
N LEU A 51 8.13 18.49 9.73
CA LEU A 51 8.20 17.83 11.03
C LEU A 51 9.63 17.43 11.44
N VAL A 52 10.39 16.83 10.51
CA VAL A 52 11.71 16.24 10.82
C VAL A 52 12.84 16.92 10.04
N GLY A 53 12.57 17.40 8.83
CA GLY A 53 13.58 17.94 7.92
C GLY A 53 14.51 16.87 7.32
N GLY A 54 15.26 17.29 6.30
CA GLY A 54 16.23 16.45 5.59
C GLY A 54 15.61 15.27 4.83
N PHE A 55 16.45 14.31 4.43
CA PHE A 55 16.01 13.17 3.61
C PHE A 55 15.02 12.26 4.34
N LEU A 56 15.21 12.05 5.63
CA LEU A 56 14.29 11.25 6.44
C LEU A 56 12.93 11.90 6.60
N GLY A 57 12.88 13.23 6.76
CA GLY A 57 11.61 13.96 6.88
C GLY A 57 10.74 13.78 5.64
N LEU A 58 11.30 13.91 4.45
CA LEU A 58 10.58 13.68 3.19
C LEU A 58 9.91 12.29 3.14
N ARG A 59 10.52 11.28 3.75
CA ARG A 59 10.10 9.87 3.61
C ARG A 59 9.33 9.33 4.83
N ILE A 60 9.18 10.09 5.91
CA ILE A 60 8.69 9.57 7.19
C ILE A 60 7.29 8.95 7.12
N PHE A 61 6.36 9.58 6.38
CA PHE A 61 5.01 9.06 6.19
C PHE A 61 5.00 7.79 5.34
N PHE A 62 5.85 7.71 4.32
CA PHE A 62 5.98 6.55 3.44
C PHE A 62 6.58 5.35 4.20
N ILE A 63 7.57 5.60 5.05
CA ILE A 63 8.14 4.60 5.96
C ILE A 63 7.07 4.07 6.92
N PHE A 64 6.28 4.96 7.52
CA PHE A 64 5.18 4.57 8.40
C PHE A 64 4.15 3.69 7.70
N LEU A 65 3.73 4.06 6.49
CA LEU A 65 2.84 3.25 5.66
C LEU A 65 3.47 1.91 5.24
N GLY A 66 4.78 1.88 5.03
CA GLY A 66 5.55 0.64 4.82
C GLY A 66 5.43 -0.32 6.00
N PHE A 67 5.56 0.17 7.23
CA PHE A 67 5.36 -0.66 8.42
C PHE A 67 3.91 -1.14 8.57
N ILE A 68 2.92 -0.29 8.28
CA ILE A 68 1.50 -0.70 8.25
C ILE A 68 1.30 -1.82 7.22
N THR A 69 1.89 -1.69 6.03
CA THR A 69 1.80 -2.68 4.95
C THR A 69 2.29 -4.04 5.43
N ILE A 70 3.42 -4.09 6.13
CA ILE A 70 3.98 -5.34 6.67
C ILE A 70 3.08 -5.94 7.74
N ALA A 71 2.54 -5.11 8.64
CA ALA A 71 1.62 -5.57 9.67
C ALA A 71 0.34 -6.18 9.07
N LEU A 72 -0.23 -5.53 8.05
CA LEU A 72 -1.39 -6.05 7.32
C LEU A 72 -1.05 -7.35 6.57
N PHE A 73 0.10 -7.40 5.89
CA PHE A 73 0.53 -8.60 5.19
C PHE A 73 0.75 -9.79 6.13
N TYR A 74 1.31 -9.55 7.32
CA TYR A 74 1.45 -10.59 8.35
C TYR A 74 0.10 -11.12 8.83
N GLU A 75 -0.86 -10.24 9.09
CA GLU A 75 -2.22 -10.64 9.49
C GLU A 75 -2.93 -11.43 8.37
N LEU A 76 -2.72 -11.04 7.11
CA LEU A 76 -3.22 -11.77 5.95
C LEU A 76 -2.57 -13.16 5.84
N SER A 77 -1.24 -13.22 5.91
CA SER A 77 -0.48 -14.46 5.84
C SER A 77 -0.91 -15.47 6.90
N LYS A 78 -1.17 -15.00 8.12
CA LYS A 78 -1.63 -15.84 9.24
C LYS A 78 -3.00 -16.49 8.99
N ARG A 79 -3.85 -15.91 8.13
CA ARG A 79 -5.16 -16.47 7.77
C ARG A 79 -5.06 -17.53 6.68
N TYR A 80 -4.14 -17.35 5.74
CA TYR A 80 -3.95 -18.28 4.62
C TYR A 80 -3.11 -19.51 5.00
N PHE A 81 -2.12 -19.36 5.88
CA PHE A 81 -1.25 -20.47 6.26
C PHE A 81 -1.74 -21.18 7.53
N ASN A 82 -1.87 -22.50 7.45
CA ASN A 82 -2.21 -23.34 8.60
C ASN A 82 -1.14 -23.32 9.70
N LYS A 83 0.14 -23.21 9.31
CA LYS A 83 1.29 -23.16 10.21
C LYS A 83 1.74 -21.72 10.39
N LYS A 84 1.90 -21.29 11.64
CA LYS A 84 2.40 -19.95 11.97
C LYS A 84 3.82 -19.75 11.45
N GLU A 85 4.59 -20.82 11.41
CA GLU A 85 5.95 -20.88 10.87
C GLU A 85 6.06 -20.40 9.42
N ASP A 86 5.04 -20.69 8.61
CA ASP A 86 4.99 -20.38 7.18
C ASP A 86 4.53 -18.93 6.98
N ALA A 87 3.57 -18.48 7.79
CA ALA A 87 3.19 -17.07 7.83
C ALA A 87 4.37 -16.16 8.22
N TYR A 88 5.18 -16.57 9.19
CA TYR A 88 6.40 -15.83 9.55
C TYR A 88 7.39 -15.77 8.40
N LEU A 89 7.65 -16.89 7.74
CA LEU A 89 8.59 -16.96 6.63
C LEU A 89 8.12 -16.11 5.45
N SER A 90 6.85 -16.24 5.06
CA SER A 90 6.24 -15.45 4.00
C SER A 90 6.33 -13.95 4.28
N THR A 91 6.07 -13.54 5.52
CA THR A 91 6.19 -12.12 5.93
C THR A 91 7.64 -11.64 5.82
N VAL A 92 8.63 -12.43 6.23
CA VAL A 92 10.04 -12.06 6.08
C VAL A 92 10.42 -11.94 4.61
N ILE A 93 10.01 -12.89 3.77
CA ILE A 93 10.25 -12.81 2.33
C ILE A 93 9.64 -11.52 1.76
N PHE A 94 8.40 -11.21 2.12
CA PHE A 94 7.70 -10.00 1.69
C PHE A 94 8.40 -8.71 2.12
N MET A 95 8.86 -8.63 3.38
CA MET A 95 9.59 -7.47 3.90
C MET A 95 10.85 -7.15 3.08
N PHE A 96 11.56 -8.18 2.62
CA PHE A 96 12.81 -8.02 1.88
C PHE A 96 12.65 -8.08 0.36
N LEU A 97 11.42 -8.10 -0.15
CA LEU A 97 11.21 -7.91 -1.58
C LEU A 97 11.76 -6.54 -1.99
N PRO A 98 12.58 -6.44 -3.06
CA PRO A 98 13.17 -5.17 -3.49
C PRO A 98 12.12 -4.07 -3.68
N GLY A 99 10.97 -4.41 -4.26
CA GLY A 99 9.86 -3.48 -4.47
C GLY A 99 9.23 -2.97 -3.17
N ILE A 100 9.17 -3.79 -2.12
CA ILE A 100 8.64 -3.36 -0.81
C ILE A 100 9.64 -2.46 -0.11
N LEU A 101 10.92 -2.81 -0.13
CA LEU A 101 11.98 -1.96 0.41
C LEU A 101 11.98 -0.59 -0.27
N THR A 102 12.03 -0.53 -1.61
CA THR A 102 12.05 0.74 -2.34
C THR A 102 10.76 1.54 -2.18
N ALA A 103 9.59 0.89 -2.19
CA ALA A 103 8.32 1.59 -1.96
C ALA A 103 8.22 2.16 -0.54
N SER A 104 8.79 1.49 0.47
CA SER A 104 8.79 1.99 1.85
C SER A 104 9.84 3.07 2.11
N THR A 105 10.91 3.15 1.31
CA THR A 105 12.00 4.10 1.52
C THR A 105 11.93 5.33 0.63
N LEU A 106 11.23 5.28 -0.50
CA LEU A 106 11.08 6.40 -1.44
C LEU A 106 9.65 6.94 -1.43
N ALA A 107 9.49 8.23 -1.71
CA ALA A 107 8.16 8.82 -1.85
C ALA A 107 7.50 8.34 -3.15
N ASN A 108 6.62 7.34 -3.03
CA ASN A 108 5.95 6.70 -4.16
C ASN A 108 4.49 6.41 -3.82
N VAL A 109 3.60 6.55 -4.80
CA VAL A 109 2.18 6.23 -4.66
C VAL A 109 1.92 4.76 -4.29
N ALA A 110 2.82 3.86 -4.69
CA ALA A 110 2.66 2.43 -4.45
C ALA A 110 2.46 2.11 -2.95
N ILE A 111 3.18 2.79 -2.06
CA ILE A 111 3.07 2.55 -0.60
C ILE A 111 1.83 3.21 0.03
N LEU A 112 1.14 4.10 -0.68
CA LEU A 112 -0.20 4.57 -0.29
C LEU A 112 -1.27 3.55 -0.70
N VAL A 113 -1.16 3.03 -1.92
CA VAL A 113 -2.14 2.10 -2.50
C VAL A 113 -2.06 0.71 -1.86
N LEU A 114 -0.85 0.18 -1.68
CA LEU A 114 -0.64 -1.20 -1.21
C LEU A 114 -1.27 -1.52 0.16
N PRO A 115 -1.10 -0.71 1.23
CA PRO A 115 -1.76 -0.99 2.50
C PRO A 115 -3.29 -0.93 2.38
N LEU A 116 -3.85 -0.07 1.53
CA LEU A 116 -5.30 -0.01 1.28
C LEU A 116 -5.79 -1.28 0.58
N VAL A 117 -5.05 -1.79 -0.40
CA VAL A 117 -5.38 -3.06 -1.07
C VAL A 117 -5.32 -4.22 -0.09
N LEU A 118 -4.26 -4.33 0.73
CA LEU A 118 -4.16 -5.37 1.77
C LEU A 118 -5.29 -5.26 2.80
N PHE A 119 -5.61 -4.05 3.22
CA PHE A 119 -6.71 -3.79 4.13
C PHE A 119 -8.07 -4.17 3.51
N PHE A 120 -8.30 -3.86 2.23
CA PHE A 120 -9.48 -4.28 1.50
C PHE A 120 -9.65 -5.80 1.54
N VAL A 121 -8.61 -6.54 1.17
CA VAL A 121 -8.63 -8.02 1.13
C VAL A 121 -8.93 -8.57 2.53
N LEU A 122 -8.26 -8.05 3.57
CA LEU A 122 -8.50 -8.46 4.95
C LEU A 122 -9.94 -8.20 5.42
N MET A 123 -10.52 -7.05 5.06
CA MET A 123 -11.90 -6.73 5.43
C MET A 123 -12.91 -7.59 4.67
N TYR A 124 -12.63 -7.91 3.41
CA TYR A 124 -13.43 -8.81 2.59
C TYR A 124 -13.45 -10.22 3.22
N GLU A 125 -12.29 -10.75 3.62
CA GLU A 125 -12.20 -12.06 4.30
C GLU A 125 -12.96 -12.08 5.63
N LYS A 126 -12.90 -10.98 6.39
CA LYS A 126 -13.66 -10.82 7.65
C LYS A 126 -15.16 -10.65 7.44
N ARG A 127 -15.65 -10.68 6.19
CA ARG A 127 -17.05 -10.41 5.80
C ARG A 127 -17.55 -9.03 6.24
N SER A 128 -16.64 -8.06 6.43
CA SER A 128 -16.99 -6.68 6.78
C SER A 128 -17.27 -5.86 5.53
N PHE A 129 -18.38 -6.17 4.86
CA PHE A 129 -18.73 -5.58 3.56
C PHE A 129 -19.00 -4.08 3.62
N TRP A 130 -19.38 -3.54 4.79
CA TRP A 130 -19.69 -2.12 4.96
C TRP A 130 -18.47 -1.21 4.78
N ILE A 131 -17.27 -1.71 5.05
CA ILE A 131 -16.02 -0.92 4.96
C ILE A 131 -15.50 -0.88 3.52
N LEU A 132 -15.81 -1.88 2.70
CA LEU A 132 -15.25 -2.05 1.37
C LEU A 132 -15.50 -0.86 0.44
N PRO A 133 -16.71 -0.27 0.34
CA PRO A 133 -16.95 0.87 -0.52
C PRO A 133 -16.11 2.09 -0.13
N PHE A 134 -15.84 2.31 1.17
CA PHE A 134 -15.01 3.42 1.63
C PHE A 134 -13.54 3.23 1.22
N VAL A 135 -13.03 2.00 1.29
CA VAL A 135 -11.67 1.69 0.84
C VAL A 135 -11.55 1.82 -0.68
N MET A 136 -12.57 1.37 -1.41
CA MET A 136 -12.63 1.56 -2.88
C MET A 136 -12.68 3.04 -3.25
N LEU A 137 -13.45 3.84 -2.51
CA LEU A 137 -13.52 5.28 -2.71
C LEU A 137 -12.17 5.96 -2.42
N ALA A 138 -11.48 5.56 -1.35
CA ALA A 138 -10.14 6.06 -1.08
C ALA A 138 -9.17 5.71 -2.22
N LEU A 139 -9.17 4.46 -2.69
CA LEU A 139 -8.35 4.01 -3.82
C LEU A 139 -8.66 4.77 -5.11
N PHE A 140 -9.94 5.10 -5.34
CA PHE A 140 -10.40 5.84 -6.50
C PHE A 140 -9.74 7.22 -6.61
N PHE A 141 -9.63 7.95 -5.49
CA PHE A 141 -9.05 9.30 -5.48
C PHE A 141 -7.53 9.34 -5.35
N ILE A 142 -6.90 8.28 -4.83
CA ILE A 142 -5.45 8.30 -4.57
C ILE A 142 -4.65 8.11 -5.85
N HIS A 143 -5.08 7.24 -6.77
CA HIS A 143 -4.28 6.94 -7.95
C HIS A 143 -5.06 6.34 -9.10
N GLU A 144 -4.72 6.72 -10.33
CA GLU A 144 -5.40 6.26 -11.54
C GLU A 144 -5.24 4.75 -11.78
N ALA A 145 -4.08 4.19 -11.42
CA ALA A 145 -3.83 2.74 -11.57
C ALA A 145 -4.77 1.86 -10.71
N SER A 146 -5.55 2.45 -9.78
CA SER A 146 -6.59 1.73 -9.04
C SER A 146 -7.66 1.12 -9.95
N ILE A 147 -7.79 1.57 -11.20
CA ILE A 147 -8.68 0.93 -12.20
C ILE A 147 -8.37 -0.56 -12.36
N ILE A 148 -7.09 -0.96 -12.35
CA ILE A 148 -6.68 -2.36 -12.50
C ILE A 148 -7.21 -3.19 -11.33
N PHE A 149 -7.20 -2.62 -10.12
CA PHE A 149 -7.75 -3.25 -8.93
C PHE A 149 -9.27 -3.44 -9.06
N PHE A 150 -10.01 -2.44 -9.52
CA PHE A 150 -11.46 -2.56 -9.72
C PHE A 150 -11.83 -3.59 -10.80
N VAL A 151 -11.06 -3.65 -11.89
CA VAL A 151 -11.21 -4.70 -12.91
C VAL A 151 -10.98 -6.09 -12.31
N ALA A 152 -9.92 -6.27 -11.52
CA ALA A 152 -9.64 -7.54 -10.86
C ALA A 152 -10.76 -7.95 -9.89
N LEU A 153 -11.31 -7.02 -9.11
CA LEU A 153 -12.45 -7.28 -8.22
C LEU A 153 -13.72 -7.66 -9.00
N PHE A 154 -13.98 -7.00 -10.13
CA PHE A 154 -15.13 -7.31 -10.96
C PHE A 154 -15.03 -8.73 -11.54
N ILE A 155 -13.88 -9.08 -12.11
CA ILE A 155 -13.63 -10.44 -12.61
C ILE A 155 -13.78 -11.47 -11.49
N TYR A 156 -13.17 -11.20 -10.32
CA TYR A 156 -13.30 -12.07 -9.15
C TYR A 156 -14.78 -12.25 -8.74
N ALA A 157 -15.54 -11.16 -8.66
CA ALA A 157 -16.96 -11.21 -8.31
C ALA A 157 -17.80 -12.02 -9.30
N LEU A 158 -17.48 -11.96 -10.60
CA LEU A 158 -18.15 -12.76 -11.62
C LEU A 158 -17.84 -14.26 -11.46
N VAL A 159 -16.55 -14.61 -11.26
CA VAL A 159 -16.11 -16.00 -11.09
C VAL A 159 -16.74 -16.64 -9.85
N TYR A 160 -16.74 -15.92 -8.72
CA TYR A 160 -17.25 -16.42 -7.44
C TYR A 160 -18.73 -16.08 -7.19
N LYS A 161 -19.41 -15.48 -8.17
CA LYS A 161 -20.83 -15.09 -8.12
C LYS A 161 -21.19 -14.18 -6.93
N ASP A 162 -20.26 -13.33 -6.49
CA ASP A 162 -20.50 -12.33 -5.44
C ASP A 162 -21.18 -11.09 -6.02
N LYS A 163 -22.52 -11.07 -5.95
CA LYS A 163 -23.33 -9.97 -6.52
C LYS A 163 -23.00 -8.61 -5.91
N LYS A 164 -22.73 -8.55 -4.60
CA LYS A 164 -22.50 -7.27 -3.92
C LYS A 164 -21.19 -6.66 -4.38
N LEU A 165 -20.11 -7.45 -4.32
CA LEU A 165 -18.80 -7.02 -4.78
C LEU A 165 -18.83 -6.65 -6.28
N GLY A 166 -19.54 -7.45 -7.09
CA GLY A 166 -19.70 -7.19 -8.52
C GLY A 166 -20.35 -5.83 -8.81
N ILE A 167 -21.47 -5.52 -8.15
CA ILE A 167 -22.14 -4.23 -8.33
C ILE A 167 -21.24 -3.06 -7.93
N PHE A 168 -20.58 -3.13 -6.76
CA PHE A 168 -19.68 -2.06 -6.33
C PHE A 168 -18.50 -1.90 -7.27
N SER A 169 -17.80 -2.98 -7.62
CA SER A 169 -16.66 -2.93 -8.54
C SER A 169 -17.03 -2.39 -9.92
N LEU A 170 -18.20 -2.77 -10.46
CA LEU A 170 -18.69 -2.25 -11.73
C LEU A 170 -19.05 -0.77 -11.64
N ALA A 171 -19.72 -0.34 -10.57
CA ALA A 171 -20.05 1.07 -10.36
C ALA A 171 -18.78 1.94 -10.30
N PHE A 172 -17.75 1.51 -9.56
CA PHE A 172 -16.47 2.21 -9.50
C PHE A 172 -15.72 2.19 -10.83
N LEU A 173 -15.77 1.09 -11.59
CA LEU A 173 -15.16 1.00 -12.92
C LEU A 173 -15.84 1.98 -13.90
N ILE A 174 -17.17 2.00 -13.93
CA ILE A 174 -17.95 2.93 -14.76
C ILE A 174 -17.64 4.37 -14.35
N ALA A 175 -17.70 4.69 -13.05
CA ALA A 175 -17.36 6.01 -12.55
C ALA A 175 -15.93 6.43 -12.97
N PHE A 176 -14.97 5.50 -12.90
CA PHE A 176 -13.59 5.75 -13.31
C PHE A 176 -13.50 6.05 -14.79
N VAL A 177 -14.15 5.27 -15.66
CA VAL A 177 -14.12 5.51 -17.12
C VAL A 177 -14.77 6.84 -17.49
N TYR A 178 -15.86 7.24 -16.82
CA TYR A 178 -16.52 8.52 -17.08
C TYR A 178 -15.72 9.72 -16.56
N LEU A 179 -15.16 9.62 -15.34
CA LEU A 179 -14.43 10.72 -14.72
C LEU A 179 -13.00 10.85 -15.26
N ALA A 180 -12.30 9.75 -15.52
CA ALA A 180 -10.94 9.77 -16.07
C ALA A 180 -10.89 10.18 -17.56
N LYS A 181 -12.03 10.15 -18.27
CA LYS A 181 -12.17 10.79 -19.60
C LYS A 181 -12.66 12.25 -19.54
N GLY A 182 -12.93 12.78 -18.34
CA GLY A 182 -13.54 14.10 -18.14
C GLY A 182 -12.66 15.10 -17.40
N ILE A 183 -11.40 14.77 -17.12
CA ILE A 183 -10.41 15.69 -16.57
C ILE A 183 -9.31 15.80 -17.62
N GLU A 184 -9.51 16.73 -18.57
CA GLU A 184 -8.42 17.35 -19.35
C GLU A 184 -7.66 18.35 -18.48
#